data_AF-A0A2D5BKS8-F1
#
_entry.id   AF-A0A2D5BKS8-F1
#
_cell.length_a   1.000
_cell.length_b   1.000
_cell.length_c   1.000
_cell.angle_alpha   90.00
_cell.angle_beta   90.00
_cell.angle_gamma   90.00
#
_symmetry.space_group_name_H-M   'P 1'
#
loop_
_entity.id
_entity.type
_entity.pdbx_description
1 polymer ?
#
loop_
_entity_poly.entity_id
_entity_poly.type
_entity_poly.pdbx_seq_one_letter_code
_entity_poly.pdbx_strand_id
1 'polypeptide(L)'
;MKSLAPLVALILIASACTKGPPPTAQTSGGDRSAPSQTLKRAAPNWGAMIGKVRNLDQRRDKIISLMQDAVSEFDHYKRSEKSGSPDKKRLESAKNYKLEAGDLYDGLREDVTRAAGGEDRGDQLWEKRLRAFQTKFDKLSKKVRRIEFR
;
A
#
# COMPACT_ATOMS: atom_id res chain seq x y z
N MET A 1 -22.14 -12.42 -27.53
CA MET A 1 -21.28 -11.51 -28.32
C MET A 1 -20.07 -11.14 -27.45
N LYS A 2 -18.85 -11.48 -27.89
CA LYS A 2 -17.56 -11.16 -27.24
C LYS A 2 -16.79 -10.23 -28.18
N SER A 3 -16.20 -9.15 -27.65
CA SER A 3 -14.94 -8.51 -28.09
C SER A 3 -14.83 -7.13 -27.40
N LEU A 4 -13.84 -6.91 -26.53
CA LEU A 4 -12.43 -6.53 -26.76
C LEU A 4 -12.26 -5.00 -26.61
N ALA A 5 -11.73 -4.58 -25.46
CA ALA A 5 -10.94 -3.34 -25.31
C ALA A 5 -9.51 -3.60 -25.88
N PRO A 6 -8.53 -2.66 -25.87
CA PRO A 6 -8.54 -1.23 -25.51
C PRO A 6 -7.78 -0.33 -26.54
N LEU A 7 -7.71 0.99 -26.36
CA LEU A 7 -6.68 1.79 -27.03
C LEU A 7 -6.18 2.96 -26.18
N VAL A 8 -4.87 2.94 -25.96
CA VAL A 8 -4.02 3.89 -25.25
C VAL A 8 -3.75 5.09 -26.17
N ALA A 9 -3.85 6.31 -25.66
CA ALA A 9 -3.35 7.50 -26.35
C ALA A 9 -2.41 8.29 -25.44
N LEU A 10 -1.12 8.15 -25.73
CA LEU A 10 0.01 8.92 -25.24
C LEU A 10 0.09 10.22 -26.04
N ILE A 11 0.00 11.39 -25.40
CA ILE A 11 0.23 12.68 -26.07
C ILE A 11 1.53 13.29 -25.54
N LEU A 12 2.56 13.24 -26.38
CA LEU A 12 3.79 14.03 -26.30
C LEU A 12 3.49 15.44 -26.81
N ILE A 13 3.67 16.46 -25.97
CA ILE A 13 3.67 17.86 -26.44
C ILE A 13 5.14 18.26 -26.66
N ALA A 14 5.51 18.35 -27.93
CA ALA A 14 6.76 18.90 -28.40
C ALA A 14 6.64 20.43 -28.60
N SER A 15 7.75 21.12 -28.36
CA SER A 15 7.97 22.56 -28.43
C SER A 15 7.80 23.19 -29.82
N ALA A 16 7.39 24.46 -29.85
CA ALA A 16 7.73 25.46 -30.86
C ALA A 16 7.97 26.79 -30.11
N CYS A 17 9.18 27.37 -30.05
CA CYS A 17 9.94 28.12 -31.07
C CYS A 17 9.22 29.36 -31.62
N THR A 18 9.58 30.55 -31.11
CA THR A 18 9.57 31.82 -31.87
C THR A 18 10.81 32.65 -31.54
N LYS A 19 11.44 33.19 -32.59
CA LYS A 19 12.68 34.01 -32.63
C LYS A 19 12.33 35.50 -32.43
N GLY A 20 13.08 36.30 -31.65
CA GLY A 20 14.08 37.27 -32.15
C GLY A 20 13.93 38.70 -31.52
N PRO A 21 14.85 39.67 -31.74
CA PRO A 21 15.79 40.22 -30.72
C PRO A 21 15.76 41.80 -30.54
N PRO A 22 16.85 42.50 -30.09
CA PRO A 22 17.12 43.07 -28.75
C PRO A 22 17.09 44.64 -28.70
N PRO A 23 17.45 45.38 -27.60
CA PRO A 23 18.86 45.72 -27.36
C PRO A 23 19.31 45.99 -25.88
N THR A 24 20.62 45.83 -25.68
CA THR A 24 21.56 46.57 -24.80
C THR A 24 21.27 46.83 -23.31
N ALA A 25 22.07 46.18 -22.46
CA ALA A 25 22.80 46.86 -21.39
C ALA A 25 24.10 46.10 -21.08
N GLN A 26 25.24 46.72 -21.42
CA GLN A 26 26.54 46.35 -20.88
C GLN A 26 26.50 46.41 -19.35
N THR A 27 26.89 45.33 -18.68
CA THR A 27 27.43 45.40 -17.33
C THR A 27 28.67 44.52 -17.28
N SER A 28 29.82 45.17 -17.28
CA SER A 28 31.07 44.60 -16.79
C SER A 28 30.95 44.28 -15.31
N GLY A 29 31.52 43.14 -14.89
CA GLY A 29 32.00 42.95 -13.53
C GLY A 29 31.14 42.07 -12.64
N GLY A 30 31.62 40.85 -12.39
CA GLY A 30 31.20 40.06 -11.24
C GLY A 30 31.04 38.58 -11.54
N ASP A 31 32.15 37.89 -11.80
CA ASP A 31 32.23 36.44 -11.55
C ASP A 31 31.99 36.19 -10.05
N ARG A 32 30.72 36.04 -9.70
CA ARG A 32 30.31 35.26 -8.53
C ARG A 32 29.42 34.16 -9.04
N SER A 33 30.05 33.07 -9.45
CA SER A 33 29.41 31.76 -9.41
C SER A 33 28.91 31.55 -7.98
N ALA A 34 27.66 31.89 -7.72
CA ALA A 34 26.98 31.40 -6.54
C ALA A 34 26.95 29.87 -6.69
N PRO A 35 27.50 29.09 -5.75
CA PRO A 35 27.32 27.65 -5.82
C PRO A 35 25.81 27.43 -5.80
N SER A 36 25.27 26.88 -6.88
CA SER A 36 23.92 26.35 -6.90
C SER A 36 23.89 25.29 -5.82
N GLN A 37 23.49 25.69 -4.60
CA GLN A 37 23.15 24.78 -3.54
C GLN A 37 21.89 24.09 -4.01
N THR A 38 22.09 23.06 -4.82
CA THR A 38 21.12 21.98 -4.97
C THR A 38 21.02 21.41 -3.56
N LEU A 39 20.11 21.98 -2.76
CA LEU A 39 19.73 21.48 -1.45
C LEU A 39 19.29 20.06 -1.69
N LYS A 40 20.20 19.10 -1.52
CA LYS A 40 19.90 17.68 -1.51
C LYS A 40 18.87 17.51 -0.40
N ARG A 41 17.58 17.49 -0.76
CA ARG A 41 16.51 17.18 0.19
C ARG A 41 16.90 15.88 0.85
N ALA A 42 17.15 15.92 2.16
CA ALA A 42 17.52 14.74 2.91
C ALA A 42 16.47 13.67 2.68
N ALA A 43 16.92 12.45 2.35
CA ALA A 43 16.00 11.34 2.14
C ALA A 43 15.15 11.12 3.40
N PRO A 44 13.87 10.76 3.26
CA PRO A 44 13.02 10.51 4.43
C PRO A 44 13.59 9.39 5.29
N ASN A 45 13.68 9.60 6.61
CA ASN A 45 14.10 8.56 7.55
C ASN A 45 12.93 7.60 7.84
N TRP A 46 12.75 6.62 6.96
CA TRP A 46 11.68 5.62 7.06
C TRP A 46 11.72 4.80 8.35
N GLY A 47 12.91 4.58 8.93
CA GLY A 47 13.07 3.85 10.19
C GLY A 47 12.50 4.62 11.38
N ALA A 48 12.78 5.92 11.44
CA ALA A 48 12.20 6.77 12.47
C ALA A 48 10.68 6.94 12.31
N MET A 49 10.17 6.95 11.06
CA MET A 49 8.72 7.02 10.81
C MET A 49 8.01 5.73 11.23
N ILE A 50 8.54 4.55 10.88
CA ILE A 50 7.92 3.29 11.26
C ILE A 50 7.92 3.08 12.78
N GLY A 51 8.95 3.57 13.47
CA GLY A 51 9.04 3.55 14.94
C GLY A 51 7.96 4.37 15.67
N LYS A 52 7.25 5.27 14.96
CA LYS A 52 6.11 6.02 15.52
C LYS A 52 4.79 5.25 15.44
N VAL A 53 4.75 4.14 14.71
CA VAL A 53 3.53 3.34 14.55
C VAL A 53 3.30 2.52 15.81
N ARG A 54 2.18 2.80 16.49
CA ARG A 54 1.85 2.19 17.78
C ARG A 54 1.66 0.68 17.66
N ASN A 55 2.30 -0.07 18.54
CA ASN A 55 2.16 -1.53 18.67
C ASN A 55 2.31 -2.27 17.34
N LEU A 56 3.17 -1.78 16.44
CA LEU A 56 3.27 -2.28 15.07
C LEU A 56 3.44 -3.79 15.00
N ASP A 57 4.43 -4.35 15.69
CA ASP A 57 4.74 -5.77 15.60
C ASP A 57 3.65 -6.63 16.25
N GLN A 58 3.15 -6.23 17.42
CA GLN A 58 2.03 -6.91 18.07
C GLN A 58 0.78 -6.96 17.17
N ARG A 59 0.45 -5.85 16.49
CA ARG A 59 -0.69 -5.80 15.59
C ARG A 59 -0.47 -6.63 14.34
N ARG A 60 0.72 -6.59 13.75
CA ARG A 60 1.08 -7.46 12.60
C ARG A 60 0.92 -8.92 12.96
N ASP A 61 1.46 -9.34 14.09
CA ASP A 61 1.41 -10.73 14.54
C ASP A 61 -0.03 -11.17 14.84
N LYS A 62 -0.81 -10.31 15.51
CA LYS A 62 -2.23 -10.58 15.77
C LYS A 62 -3.04 -10.71 14.49
N ILE A 63 -2.86 -9.80 13.52
CA ILE A 63 -3.54 -9.86 12.21
C ILE A 63 -3.20 -11.17 11.50
N ILE A 64 -1.93 -11.57 11.49
CA ILE A 64 -1.51 -12.82 10.86
C ILE A 64 -2.10 -14.03 11.59
N SER A 65 -2.10 -14.05 12.92
CA SER A 65 -2.70 -15.12 13.72
C SER A 65 -4.19 -15.28 13.40
N LEU A 66 -4.95 -14.18 13.44
CA LEU A 66 -6.39 -14.19 13.11
C LEU A 66 -6.64 -14.72 11.70
N MET A 67 -5.83 -14.30 10.72
CA MET A 67 -5.96 -14.79 9.36
C MET A 67 -5.59 -16.27 9.21
N GLN A 68 -4.66 -16.79 10.01
CA GLN A 68 -4.34 -18.21 10.05
C GLN A 68 -5.49 -19.02 10.68
N ASP A 69 -6.08 -18.51 11.76
CA ASP A 69 -7.25 -19.11 12.41
C ASP A 69 -8.45 -19.13 11.44
N ALA A 70 -8.68 -18.03 10.71
CA ALA A 70 -9.70 -17.95 9.67
C ALA A 70 -9.51 -18.99 8.56
N VAL A 71 -8.27 -19.19 8.11
CA VAL A 71 -7.95 -20.24 7.11
C VAL A 71 -8.21 -21.62 7.68
N SER A 72 -7.80 -21.89 8.93
CA SER A 72 -7.99 -23.18 9.58
C SER A 72 -9.47 -23.54 9.70
N GLU A 73 -10.28 -22.63 10.25
CA GLU A 73 -11.72 -22.85 10.40
C GLU A 73 -12.44 -23.02 9.06
N PHE A 74 -12.05 -22.24 8.05
CA PHE A 74 -12.59 -22.40 6.70
C PHE A 74 -12.21 -23.75 6.07
N ASP A 75 -10.98 -24.22 6.25
CA ASP A 75 -10.54 -25.53 5.76
C ASP A 75 -11.32 -26.66 6.46
N HIS A 76 -11.63 -26.52 7.75
CA HIS A 76 -12.51 -27.44 8.47
C HIS A 76 -13.93 -27.43 7.91
N TYR A 77 -14.51 -26.25 7.67
CA TYR A 77 -15.81 -26.12 6.99
C TYR A 77 -15.82 -26.80 5.62
N LYS A 78 -14.80 -26.57 4.78
CA LYS A 78 -14.73 -27.20 3.44
C LYS A 78 -14.63 -28.72 3.50
N ARG A 79 -14.01 -29.28 4.54
CA ARG A 79 -13.99 -30.74 4.75
C ARG A 79 -15.37 -31.27 5.16
N SER A 80 -16.04 -30.61 6.09
CA SER A 80 -17.37 -31.02 6.56
C SER A 80 -18.48 -30.85 5.51
N GLU A 81 -18.36 -29.81 4.68
CA GLU A 81 -19.21 -29.61 3.51
C GLU A 81 -19.06 -30.76 2.49
N LYS A 82 -17.81 -31.19 2.21
CA LYS A 82 -17.54 -32.33 1.32
C LYS A 82 -18.07 -33.65 1.86
N SER A 83 -18.12 -33.82 3.17
CA SER A 83 -18.71 -35.02 3.81
C SER A 83 -20.23 -34.95 3.93
N GLY A 84 -20.88 -33.89 3.42
CA GLY A 84 -22.35 -33.75 3.44
C GLY A 84 -22.92 -33.26 4.77
N SER A 85 -22.09 -32.78 5.70
CA SER A 85 -22.51 -32.26 7.01
C SER A 85 -21.82 -30.93 7.31
N PRO A 86 -22.16 -29.85 6.59
CA PRO A 86 -21.46 -28.56 6.69
C PRO A 86 -21.59 -27.95 8.09
N ASP A 87 -20.45 -27.68 8.71
CA ASP A 87 -20.37 -27.02 10.02
C ASP A 87 -20.42 -25.50 9.86
N LYS A 88 -21.64 -24.95 9.84
CA LYS A 88 -21.88 -23.51 9.67
C LYS A 88 -21.26 -22.67 10.79
N LYS A 89 -21.07 -23.21 12.00
CA LYS A 89 -20.45 -22.46 13.11
C LYS A 89 -19.00 -22.12 12.77
N ARG A 90 -18.27 -23.06 12.19
CA ARG A 90 -16.88 -22.84 11.74
C ARG A 90 -16.78 -21.82 10.61
N LEU A 91 -17.76 -21.83 9.70
CA LEU A 91 -17.85 -20.81 8.66
C LEU A 91 -18.01 -19.40 9.27
N GLU A 92 -18.90 -19.25 10.25
CA GLU A 92 -19.09 -17.97 10.95
C GLU A 92 -17.85 -17.56 11.76
N SER A 93 -17.19 -18.49 12.45
CA SER A 93 -15.91 -18.21 13.13
C SER A 93 -14.85 -17.72 12.14
N ALA A 94 -14.70 -18.38 10.99
CA ALA A 94 -13.76 -17.96 9.95
C ALA A 94 -14.07 -16.55 9.41
N LYS A 95 -15.35 -16.20 9.26
CA LYS A 95 -15.79 -14.85 8.87
C LYS A 95 -15.41 -13.82 9.94
N ASN A 96 -15.71 -14.10 11.20
CA ASN A 96 -15.42 -13.19 12.31
C ASN A 96 -13.91 -12.91 12.43
N TYR A 97 -13.07 -13.95 12.35
CA TYR A 97 -11.61 -13.77 12.37
C TYR A 97 -11.10 -12.94 11.20
N LYS A 98 -11.66 -13.14 9.99
CA LYS A 98 -11.30 -12.34 8.82
C LYS A 98 -11.71 -10.87 8.97
N LEU A 99 -12.90 -10.60 9.51
CA LEU A 99 -13.38 -9.24 9.76
C LEU A 99 -12.50 -8.55 10.81
N GLU A 100 -12.25 -9.18 11.94
CA GLU A 100 -11.38 -8.65 13.00
C GLU A 100 -9.96 -8.37 12.47
N ALA A 101 -9.42 -9.26 11.65
CA ALA A 101 -8.12 -9.05 11.01
C ALA A 101 -8.12 -7.88 10.02
N GLY A 102 -9.22 -7.69 9.28
CA GLY A 102 -9.43 -6.57 8.36
C GLY A 102 -9.46 -5.24 9.10
N ASP A 103 -10.28 -5.14 10.15
CA ASP A 103 -10.40 -3.93 10.97
C ASP A 103 -9.05 -3.54 11.59
N LEU A 104 -8.31 -4.52 12.12
CA LEU A 104 -6.98 -4.28 12.67
C LEU A 104 -5.97 -3.85 11.60
N TYR A 105 -6.07 -4.41 10.38
CA TYR A 105 -5.23 -4.06 9.24
C TYR A 105 -5.49 -2.63 8.76
N ASP A 106 -6.75 -2.24 8.61
CA ASP A 106 -7.13 -0.90 8.16
C ASP A 106 -6.70 0.15 9.19
N GLY A 107 -6.96 -0.09 10.47
CA GLY A 107 -6.46 0.79 11.52
C GLY A 107 -4.93 0.84 11.58
N LEU A 108 -4.22 -0.21 11.14
CA LEU A 108 -2.76 -0.21 11.12
C LEU A 108 -2.27 0.63 9.94
N ARG A 109 -2.95 0.53 8.80
CA ARG A 109 -2.69 1.33 7.62
C ARG A 109 -2.87 2.82 7.90
N GLU A 110 -3.94 3.20 8.59
CA GLU A 110 -4.17 4.57 9.03
C GLU A 110 -3.07 5.10 9.95
N ASP A 111 -2.64 4.31 10.93
CA ASP A 111 -1.57 4.69 11.85
C ASP A 111 -0.23 4.87 11.11
N VAL A 112 0.06 4.04 10.10
CA VAL A 112 1.23 4.19 9.22
C VAL A 112 1.15 5.48 8.39
N THR A 113 0.00 5.75 7.78
CA THR A 113 -0.23 6.99 7.01
C THR A 113 -0.09 8.23 7.89
N ARG A 114 -0.62 8.18 9.11
CA ARG A 114 -0.47 9.25 10.10
C ARG A 114 0.99 9.45 10.52
N ALA A 115 1.72 8.37 10.79
CA ALA A 115 3.13 8.41 11.17
C ALA A 115 4.03 8.97 10.05
N ALA A 116 3.66 8.73 8.80
CA ALA A 116 4.36 9.23 7.62
C ALA A 116 4.03 10.71 7.29
N GLY A 117 2.95 11.24 7.88
CA GLY A 117 2.51 12.63 7.70
C GLY A 117 1.83 12.89 6.36
N GLY A 118 1.17 11.87 5.78
CA GLY A 118 0.46 11.97 4.51
C GLY A 118 0.35 10.63 3.79
N GLU A 119 -0.63 10.51 2.90
CA GLU A 119 -0.95 9.27 2.18
C GLU A 119 0.21 8.78 1.31
N ASP A 120 0.74 9.61 0.40
CA ASP A 120 1.87 9.22 -0.48
C ASP A 120 3.08 8.68 0.27
N ARG A 121 3.40 9.27 1.43
CA ARG A 121 4.52 8.81 2.27
C ARG A 121 4.14 7.59 3.09
N GLY A 122 2.87 7.48 3.51
CA GLY A 122 2.31 6.31 4.15
C GLY A 122 2.41 5.08 3.26
N ASP A 123 2.08 5.25 1.98
CA ASP A 123 2.12 4.22 0.95
C ASP A 123 3.56 3.77 0.70
N GLN A 124 4.47 4.71 0.50
CA GLN A 124 5.89 4.40 0.38
C GLN A 124 6.47 3.73 1.61
N LEU A 125 6.06 4.15 2.82
CA LEU A 125 6.48 3.54 4.06
C LEU A 125 5.94 2.10 4.19
N TRP A 126 4.68 1.90 3.81
CA TRP A 126 4.03 0.60 3.76
C TRP A 126 4.76 -0.35 2.80
N GLU A 127 5.05 0.10 1.59
CA GLU A 127 5.78 -0.67 0.59
C GLU A 127 7.23 -0.95 0.99
N LYS A 128 7.91 -0.01 1.66
CA LYS A 128 9.32 -0.20 2.03
C LYS A 128 9.52 -1.04 3.28
N ARG A 129 8.60 -0.97 4.26
CA ARG A 129 8.78 -1.60 5.58
C ARG A 129 7.77 -2.70 5.88
N LEU A 130 6.58 -2.66 5.30
CA LEU A 130 5.49 -3.58 5.62
C LEU A 130 5.09 -4.49 4.45
N ARG A 131 5.78 -4.41 3.31
CA ARG A 131 5.47 -5.23 2.13
C ARG A 131 5.48 -6.73 2.39
N ALA A 132 6.42 -7.24 3.19
CA ALA A 132 6.46 -8.65 3.53
C ALA A 132 5.22 -9.08 4.35
N PHE A 133 4.80 -8.23 5.30
CA PHE A 133 3.57 -8.43 6.06
C PHE A 133 2.33 -8.36 5.14
N GLN A 134 2.21 -7.33 4.32
CA GLN A 134 1.12 -7.18 3.34
C GLN A 134 1.03 -8.41 2.44
N THR A 135 2.16 -8.88 1.90
CA THR A 135 2.20 -10.06 1.02
C THR A 135 1.68 -11.31 1.74
N LYS A 136 2.04 -11.49 3.02
CA LYS A 136 1.55 -12.61 3.83
C LYS A 136 0.06 -12.49 4.10
N PHE A 137 -0.41 -11.30 4.48
CA PHE A 137 -1.83 -11.01 4.66
C PHE A 137 -2.63 -11.29 3.39
N ASP A 138 -2.20 -10.77 2.24
CA ASP A 138 -2.86 -10.98 0.94
C ASP A 138 -2.93 -12.47 0.57
N LYS A 139 -1.86 -13.23 0.83
CA LYS A 139 -1.83 -14.67 0.59
C LYS A 139 -2.86 -15.40 1.46
N LEU A 140 -2.97 -15.05 2.75
CA LEU A 140 -3.97 -15.63 3.65
C LEU A 140 -5.37 -15.18 3.26
N SER A 141 -5.58 -13.90 2.97
CA SER A 141 -6.85 -13.34 2.53
C SER A 141 -7.37 -14.03 1.27
N LYS A 142 -6.52 -14.33 0.29
CA LYS A 142 -6.91 -15.11 -0.90
C LYS A 142 -7.42 -16.51 -0.58
N LYS A 143 -6.89 -17.18 0.44
CA LYS A 143 -7.40 -18.50 0.88
C LYS A 143 -8.81 -18.39 1.45
N VAL A 144 -9.08 -17.33 2.20
CA VAL A 144 -10.40 -17.07 2.83
C VAL A 144 -11.35 -16.28 1.90
N ARG A 145 -10.88 -15.73 0.77
CA ARG A 145 -11.67 -14.94 -0.20
C ARG A 145 -12.79 -15.75 -0.86
N ARG A 146 -12.68 -17.07 -0.87
CA ARG A 146 -13.69 -17.99 -1.39
C ARG A 146 -14.85 -18.25 -0.43
N ILE A 147 -14.83 -17.63 0.75
CA ILE A 147 -16.06 -17.38 1.51
C ILE A 147 -16.81 -16.30 0.72
N GLU A 148 -17.48 -16.70 -0.36
CA GLU A 148 -18.53 -15.87 -0.95
C GLU A 148 -19.57 -15.70 0.16
N PHE A 149 -19.73 -14.46 0.61
CA PHE A 149 -20.87 -14.04 1.44
C PHE A 149 -22.13 -14.13 0.56
N ARG A 150 -22.62 -15.36 0.35
CA ARG A 150 -23.98 -15.62 -0.15
C ARG A 150 -24.90 -15.87 1.03
#